data_AF-A0A4U1M7Y8-F1
#
_entry.id   AF-A0A4U1M7Y8-F1
#
_cell.length_a   1.000
_cell.length_b   1.000
_cell.length_c   1.000
_cell.angle_alpha   90.00
_cell.angle_beta   90.00
_cell.angle_gamma   90.00
#
_symmetry.space_group_name_H-M   'P 1'
#
loop_
_entity.id
_entity.type
_entity.pdbx_description
1 polymer ?
#
loop_
_entity_poly.entity_id
_entity_poly.type
_entity_poly.pdbx_seq_one_letter_code
_entity_poly.pdbx_strand_id
1 'polypeptide(L)' 'MGMGGASIALVAVVALIIFGPKKLPELGKAAGNTLREFKNATKGLADDDDEPNDKKNNDK' A
#
# COMPACT_ATOMS: atom_id res chain seq x y z
N MET A 1 13.19 -20.12 21.27
CA MET A 1 13.14 -20.01 19.79
C MET A 1 11.67 -19.83 19.43
N GLY A 2 11.28 -18.65 18.93
CA GLY A 2 9.91 -18.10 19.03
C GLY A 2 8.81 -18.92 18.33
N MET A 3 7.76 -19.26 19.08
CA MET A 3 6.63 -20.07 18.58
C MET A 3 5.64 -19.29 17.68
N GLY A 4 5.71 -17.96 17.64
CA GLY A 4 4.75 -17.14 16.87
C GLY A 4 4.94 -17.19 15.34
N GLY A 5 6.19 -17.31 14.86
CA GLY A 5 6.47 -17.33 13.42
C GLY A 5 6.06 -18.65 12.75
N ALA A 6 6.21 -19.78 13.47
CA ALA A 6 5.91 -21.11 12.93
C ALA A 6 4.40 -21.35 12.73
N SER A 7 3.56 -20.86 13.65
CA SER A 7 2.10 -20.99 13.53
C SER A 7 1.55 -20.16 12.37
N ILE A 8 2.02 -18.93 12.20
CA ILE A 8 1.66 -18.08 11.06
C ILE A 8 2.08 -18.73 9.73
N ALA A 9 3.29 -19.29 9.66
CA ALA A 9 3.76 -19.96 8.46
C ALA A 9 2.88 -21.17 8.09
N LEU A 10 2.44 -21.97 9.06
CA LEU A 10 1.55 -23.11 8.82
C LEU A 10 0.21 -22.67 8.23
N VAL A 11 -0.42 -21.63 8.81
CA VAL A 11 -1.68 -21.08 8.31
C VAL A 11 -1.51 -20.51 6.91
N ALA A 12 -0.41 -19.80 6.66
CA ALA A 12 -0.09 -19.27 5.34
C ALA A 12 0.04 -20.39 4.30
N VAL A 13 0.69 -21.52 4.64
CA VAL A 13 0.80 -22.68 3.72
C VAL A 13 -0.58 -23.27 3.39
N VAL A 14 -1.45 -23.46 4.37
CA VAL A 14 -2.81 -23.98 4.13
C VAL A 14 -3.62 -23.01 3.25
N ALA A 15 -3.56 -21.70 3.57
CA ALA A 15 -4.21 -20.67 2.75
C ALA A 15 -3.66 -20.64 1.32
N LEU A 16 -2.35 -20.83 1.15
CA LEU A 16 -1.70 -20.90 -0.15
C LEU A 16 -2.11 -22.12 -0.98
N ILE A 17 -2.46 -23.24 -0.36
CA ILE A 17 -2.99 -24.40 -1.08
C ILE A 17 -4.40 -24.10 -1.59
N ILE A 18 -5.24 -23.44 -0.79
CA ILE A 18 -6.62 -23.09 -1.16
C ILE A 18 -6.65 -21.99 -2.23
N PHE A 19 -5.91 -20.91 -2.02
CA PHE A 19 -5.94 -19.72 -2.88
C PHE A 19 -4.90 -19.78 -4.01
N GLY A 20 -3.82 -20.53 -3.84
CA GLY A 20 -2.68 -20.59 -4.77
C GLY A 20 -1.66 -19.47 -4.54
N PRO A 21 -0.34 -19.75 -4.63
CA PRO A 21 0.72 -18.74 -4.43
C PRO A 21 0.72 -17.64 -5.48
N LYS A 22 0.13 -17.88 -6.67
CA LYS A 22 -0.01 -16.87 -7.71
C LYS A 22 -1.08 -15.82 -7.41
N LYS A 23 -2.04 -16.11 -6.52
CA LYS A 23 -3.11 -15.15 -6.19
C LYS A 23 -2.69 -14.09 -5.18
N LEU A 24 -1.74 -14.38 -4.29
CA LEU A 24 -1.17 -13.36 -3.40
C LEU A 24 -0.56 -12.15 -4.15
N PRO A 25 0.34 -12.32 -5.14
CA PRO A 25 0.90 -11.19 -5.89
C PRO A 25 -0.14 -10.50 -6.78
N GLU A 26 -1.15 -11.24 -7.26
CA GLU A 26 -2.25 -10.68 -8.05
C GLU A 26 -3.14 -9.75 -7.19
N LEU A 27 -3.55 -10.23 -6.01
CA LEU A 27 -4.29 -9.44 -5.02
C LEU A 27 -3.48 -8.25 -4.51
N GLY A 28 -2.18 -8.44 -4.24
CA GLY A 28 -1.29 -7.36 -3.81
C GLY A 28 -1.12 -6.27 -4.87
N LYS A 29 -1.03 -6.63 -6.16
CA LYS A 29 -0.99 -5.67 -7.27
C LYS A 29 -2.31 -4.89 -7.38
N ALA A 30 -3.44 -5.58 -7.32
CA ALA A 30 -4.76 -4.94 -7.38
C ALA A 30 -4.96 -3.98 -6.21
N ALA A 31 -4.75 -4.44 -4.98
CA ALA A 31 -4.85 -3.62 -3.78
C ALA A 31 -3.83 -2.46 -3.78
N GLY A 32 -2.60 -2.70 -4.24
CA GLY A 32 -1.56 -1.68 -4.34
C GLY A 32 -1.92 -0.55 -5.32
N ASN A 33 -2.53 -0.88 -6.46
CA ASN A 33 -3.02 0.11 -7.41
C ASN A 33 -4.15 0.94 -6.79
N THR A 34 -5.11 0.30 -6.12
CA THR A 34 -6.18 1.01 -5.40
C THR A 34 -5.64 1.92 -4.30
N LEU A 35 -4.69 1.46 -3.49
CA LEU A 35 -4.05 2.26 -2.45
C LEU A 35 -3.26 3.44 -3.03
N ARG A 36 -2.63 3.26 -4.20
CA ARG A 36 -1.90 4.32 -4.92
C ARG A 36 -2.84 5.39 -5.44
N GLU A 37 -3.95 5.00 -6.06
CA GLU A 37 -4.99 5.93 -6.53
C GLU A 37 -5.67 6.63 -5.35
N PHE A 38 -6.00 5.90 -4.29
CA PHE A 38 -6.54 6.48 -3.06
C PHE A 38 -5.58 7.52 -2.47
N LYS A 39 -4.29 7.18 -2.34
CA LYS A 39 -3.26 8.12 -1.87
C LYS A 39 -3.20 9.39 -2.73
N ASN A 40 -3.22 9.25 -4.05
CA ASN A 40 -3.14 10.39 -4.97
C ASN A 40 -4.38 11.28 -4.86
N ALA A 41 -5.57 10.69 -4.78
CA ALA A 41 -6.82 11.41 -4.60
C ALA A 41 -6.84 12.15 -3.25
N THR A 42 -6.49 11.46 -2.16
CA THR A 42 -6.41 12.06 -0.83
C THR A 42 -5.35 13.14 -0.75
N LYS A 43 -4.22 13.00 -1.45
CA LYS A 43 -3.18 14.04 -1.49
C LYS A 43 -3.69 15.32 -2.15
N GLY A 44 -4.43 15.22 -3.25
CA GLY A 44 -5.03 16.40 -3.90
C GLY A 44 -6.07 17.10 -3.02
N LEU A 45 -6.84 16.33 -2.24
CA LEU A 45 -7.82 16.88 -1.29
C LEU A 45 -7.17 17.52 -0.06
N ALA A 46 -6.06 16.96 0.43
CA ALA A 46 -5.31 17.51 1.56
C ALA A 46 -4.51 18.77 1.18
N ASP A 47 -4.06 18.88 -0.07
CA ASP A 47 -3.32 20.05 -0.57
C ASP A 47 -4.24 21.27 -0.73
N ASP A 48 -5.55 21.08 -0.97
CA ASP A 48 -6.56 22.16 -1.08
C ASP A 48 -6.91 22.81 0.28
N ASP A 49 -6.59 22.17 1.42
CA ASP A 49 -6.85 22.69 2.77
C ASP A 49 -5.58 23.30 3.44
N ASP A 50 -4.39 23.15 2.84
CA ASP A 50 -3.10 23.65 3.36
C ASP A 50 -2.41 24.60 2.35
N GLU A 51 -2.97 25.78 2.08
CA GLU A 51 -2.18 26.92 1.59
C GLU A 51 -1.84 27.86 2.76
N PRO A 52 -0.53 28.02 3.07
CA PRO A 52 0.07 29.31 2.74
C PRO A 52 1.44 29.15 2.06
N ASN A 53 1.52 29.64 0.82
CA ASN A 53 2.56 30.53 0.29
C ASN A 53 4.01 30.31 0.81
N ASP A 54 4.87 29.67 0.00
CA ASP A 54 6.29 30.01 0.05
C ASP A 54 6.94 30.07 -1.34
N LYS A 55 7.60 31.20 -1.56
CA LYS A 55 8.23 31.62 -2.79
C LYS A 55 9.45 30.74 -3.08
N LYS A 56 9.66 30.42 -4.36
CA LYS A 56 11.03 30.47 -4.89
C LYS A 56 11.07 31.23 -6.21
N ASN A 57 11.14 32.55 -6.02
CA ASN A 57 11.81 33.50 -6.89
C ASN A 57 13.14 32.90 -7.38
N ASN A 58 13.27 32.72 -8.69
CA ASN A 58 14.52 32.62 -9.46
C ASN A 58 14.13 32.40 -10.93
N ASP A 59 13.79 33.48 -11.64
CA ASP A 59 14.25 33.62 -13.02
C ASP A 59 14.11 35.08 -13.48
N LYS A 60 15.27 35.70 -13.66
CA LYS A 60 15.62 36.91 -14.43
C LYS A 60 15.48 38.30 -13.80
#